data_AF-A0A6N7W7U0-F1
#
_entry.id   AF-A0A6N7W7U0-F1
#
_cell.length_a   1.000
_cell.length_b   1.000
_cell.length_c   1.000
_cell.angle_alpha   90.00
_cell.angle_beta   90.00
_cell.angle_gamma   90.00
#
_symmetry.space_group_name_H-M   'P 1'
#
loop_
_entity.id
_entity.type
_entity.pdbx_description
1 polymer ?
#
loop_
_entity_poly.entity_id
_entity_poly.type
_entity_poly.pdbx_seq_one_letter_code
_entity_poly.pdbx_strand_id
1 'polypeptide(L)'
;MIRKYKYTFISLIFAVLFIFGSMAAMNYILRIRETQLLTERGRIEVESPVREWEGWEHGDESVVSGDIEDKLYFLTTKQVEEAIQSWNNRTGVILHDRVTGQISMEEAIKNGEKWLVEMEIGEEKDAASYSVSAELGVGEQKKDTGERLDAYFSFWTVTYSNQSMSAILYLNAVTGKVWGAEITLNEELPKKWPDNRLRLFVELAGLQVSDDEIDSGEIRTQIAIKESQLYAQENSYSMSIGFENSYDCIDYQLLIK
;
A
#
# COMPACT_ATOMS: atom_id res chain seq x y z
N MET A 1 48.78 39.60 23.22
CA MET A 1 47.85 38.45 23.37
C MET A 1 46.36 38.83 23.53
N ILE A 2 45.97 40.06 23.88
CA ILE A 2 44.57 40.43 24.23
C ILE A 2 43.58 40.60 23.05
N ARG A 3 44.07 40.73 21.80
CA ARG A 3 43.19 40.97 20.63
C ARG A 3 42.43 39.74 20.12
N LYS A 4 42.99 38.53 20.29
CA LYS A 4 42.39 37.28 19.77
C LYS A 4 41.15 36.85 20.58
N TYR A 5 41.18 37.01 21.90
CA TYR A 5 40.06 36.63 22.78
C TYR A 5 38.79 37.45 22.57
N LYS A 6 38.90 38.71 22.11
CA LYS A 6 37.73 39.57 21.85
C LYS A 6 36.87 39.04 20.71
N TYR A 7 37.48 38.57 19.62
CA TYR A 7 36.76 38.01 18.49
C TYR A 7 36.17 36.63 18.80
N THR A 8 36.85 35.82 19.61
CA THR A 8 36.32 34.54 20.08
C THR A 8 35.09 34.73 20.96
N PHE A 9 35.10 35.71 21.87
CA PHE A 9 33.98 36.00 22.75
C PHE A 9 32.76 36.56 22.00
N ILE A 10 33.00 37.45 21.02
CA ILE A 10 31.93 37.98 20.15
C ILE A 10 31.33 36.86 19.28
N SER A 11 32.16 35.98 18.72
CA SER A 11 31.69 34.82 17.94
C SER A 11 30.85 33.86 18.79
N LEU A 12 31.21 33.66 20.06
CA LEU A 12 30.46 32.82 20.99
C LEU A 12 29.06 33.40 21.26
N ILE A 13 28.99 34.72 21.50
CA ILE A 13 27.71 35.41 21.73
C ILE A 13 26.81 35.34 20.48
N PHE A 14 27.37 35.55 19.29
CA PHE A 14 26.62 35.41 18.04
C PHE A 14 26.11 33.98 17.82
N ALA A 15 26.91 32.97 18.12
CA ALA A 15 26.48 31.57 18.01
C ALA A 15 25.32 31.26 18.97
N VAL A 16 25.40 31.73 20.22
CA VAL A 16 24.33 31.56 21.21
C VAL A 16 23.04 32.27 20.75
N LEU A 17 23.14 33.52 20.31
CA LEU A 17 21.98 34.27 19.80
C LEU A 17 21.37 33.61 18.54
N PHE A 18 22.21 33.05 17.67
CA PHE A 18 21.74 32.35 16.48
C PHE A 18 20.99 31.06 16.83
N ILE A 19 21.50 30.27 17.77
CA ILE A 19 20.85 29.02 18.20
C ILE A 19 19.49 29.31 18.87
N PHE A 20 19.46 30.23 19.84
CA PHE A 20 18.22 30.56 20.55
C PHE A 20 17.23 31.32 19.67
N GLY A 21 17.70 32.24 18.83
CA GLY A 21 16.87 32.97 17.88
C GLY A 21 16.24 32.05 16.83
N SER A 22 17.02 31.11 16.28
CA SER A 22 16.52 30.16 15.28
C SER A 22 15.50 29.19 15.88
N MET A 23 15.72 28.72 17.11
CA MET A 23 14.77 27.83 17.79
C MET A 23 13.43 28.53 18.09
N ALA A 24 13.47 29.80 18.53
CA ALA A 24 12.26 30.58 18.78
C ALA A 24 11.49 30.89 17.48
N ALA A 25 12.20 31.26 16.41
CA ALA A 25 11.60 31.50 15.10
C ALA A 25 10.96 30.22 14.51
N MET A 26 11.65 29.08 14.62
CA MET A 26 11.12 27.79 14.16
C MET A 26 9.87 27.39 14.95
N ASN A 27 9.89 27.50 16.28
CA ASN A 27 8.71 27.20 17.12
C ASN A 27 7.52 28.12 16.81
N TYR A 28 7.77 29.39 16.47
CA TYR A 28 6.72 30.31 16.05
C TYR A 28 6.10 29.91 14.71
N ILE A 29 6.93 29.53 13.72
CA ILE A 29 6.46 29.05 12.41
C ILE A 29 5.67 27.74 12.57
N LEU A 30 6.16 26.82 13.41
CA LEU A 30 5.48 25.56 13.70
C LEU A 30 4.10 25.81 14.32
N ARG A 31 3.99 26.73 15.30
CA ARG A 31 2.70 27.09 15.90
C ARG A 31 1.72 27.70 14.91
N ILE A 32 2.19 28.56 14.00
CA ILE A 32 1.31 29.13 12.97
C ILE A 32 0.80 28.03 12.04
N ARG A 33 1.67 27.11 11.61
CA ARG A 33 1.27 25.98 10.76
C ARG A 33 0.34 25.02 11.47
N GLU A 34 0.60 24.71 12.73
CA GLU A 34 -0.27 23.90 13.58
C GLU A 34 -1.65 24.56 13.73
N THR A 35 -1.68 25.87 14.00
CA THR A 35 -2.95 26.62 14.13
C THR A 35 -3.70 26.66 12.80
N GLN A 36 -3.00 26.82 11.67
CA GLN A 36 -3.61 26.74 10.33
C GLN A 36 -4.19 25.34 10.07
N LEU A 37 -3.44 24.27 10.34
CA LEU A 37 -3.90 22.90 10.18
C LEU A 37 -5.09 22.58 11.08
N LEU A 38 -5.11 23.08 12.32
CA LEU A 38 -6.22 22.87 13.26
C LEU A 38 -7.44 23.73 12.93
N THR A 39 -7.25 24.92 12.37
CA THR A 39 -8.36 25.81 11.95
C THR A 39 -8.97 25.35 10.63
N GLU A 40 -8.15 24.81 9.71
CA GLU A 40 -8.58 24.24 8.43
C GLU A 40 -9.20 22.85 8.58
N ARG A 41 -8.84 22.11 9.65
CA ARG A 41 -9.45 20.81 10.03
C ARG A 41 -10.39 20.89 11.23
N GLY A 42 -10.87 22.09 11.57
CA GLY A 42 -11.80 22.31 12.68
C GLY A 42 -13.16 21.69 12.41
N ARG A 43 -13.38 20.46 12.91
CA ARG A 43 -14.69 19.79 13.11
C ARG A 43 -15.71 20.03 12.01
N ILE A 44 -15.61 19.25 10.95
CA ILE A 44 -16.77 18.82 10.18
C ILE A 44 -16.88 17.33 10.48
N GLU A 45 -18.04 16.85 10.94
CA GLU A 45 -18.42 15.45 10.74
C GLU A 45 -18.42 15.24 9.23
N VAL A 46 -17.25 14.95 8.67
CA VAL A 46 -17.12 14.63 7.25
C VAL A 46 -17.72 13.24 7.15
N GLU A 47 -18.96 13.20 6.65
CA GLU A 47 -19.60 11.96 6.28
C GLU A 47 -18.61 11.15 5.44
N SER A 48 -18.35 9.89 5.83
CA SER A 48 -17.30 9.08 5.21
C SER A 48 -17.48 9.07 3.69
N PRO A 49 -16.41 9.26 2.90
CA PRO A 49 -16.49 9.20 1.43
C PRO A 49 -16.98 7.85 0.92
N VAL A 50 -17.04 6.85 1.80
CA VAL A 50 -17.40 5.47 1.52
C VAL A 50 -18.68 5.10 2.27
N ARG A 51 -19.60 4.40 1.61
CA ARG A 51 -20.82 3.81 2.18
C ARG A 51 -20.50 2.48 2.84
N GLU A 52 -21.28 2.13 3.86
CA GLU A 52 -21.21 0.81 4.47
C GLU A 52 -21.47 -0.28 3.43
N TRP A 53 -20.85 -1.44 3.61
CA TRP A 53 -21.03 -2.55 2.70
C TRP A 53 -22.40 -3.22 2.93
N GLU A 54 -23.38 -2.88 2.09
CA GLU A 54 -24.72 -3.50 2.09
C GLU A 54 -24.82 -4.74 1.19
N GLY A 55 -23.75 -5.07 0.44
CA GLY A 55 -23.68 -6.15 -0.54
C GLY A 55 -23.64 -7.56 0.07
N TRP A 56 -24.75 -7.96 0.69
CA TRP A 56 -25.06 -9.33 1.09
C TRP A 56 -26.32 -9.77 0.33
N GLU A 57 -26.29 -9.76 -1.01
CA GLU A 57 -27.35 -10.44 -1.75
C GLU A 57 -27.18 -11.95 -1.52
N HIS A 58 -28.19 -12.56 -0.91
CA HIS A 58 -28.39 -14.01 -0.88
C HIS A 58 -28.33 -14.55 -2.32
N GLY A 59 -27.15 -15.00 -2.74
CA GLY A 59 -26.98 -15.97 -3.82
C GLY A 59 -27.17 -17.37 -3.27
N ASP A 60 -28.03 -18.14 -3.92
CA ASP A 60 -28.57 -19.44 -3.53
C ASP A 60 -27.61 -20.45 -2.89
N GLU A 61 -28.20 -21.28 -2.03
CA GLU A 61 -27.65 -22.49 -1.42
C GLU A 61 -26.75 -23.32 -2.37
N SER A 62 -25.50 -23.54 -1.95
CA SER A 62 -24.91 -24.87 -2.09
C SER A 62 -23.96 -25.16 -0.92
N VAL A 63 -24.31 -26.22 -0.20
CA VAL A 63 -23.68 -26.80 0.98
C VAL A 63 -22.28 -27.32 0.67
N VAL A 64 -21.27 -26.98 1.49
CA VAL A 64 -20.42 -27.97 2.20
C VAL A 64 -19.96 -27.38 3.53
N SER A 65 -20.32 -28.08 4.60
CA SER A 65 -19.91 -27.87 5.98
C SER A 65 -18.39 -28.05 6.16
N GLY A 66 -17.73 -27.15 6.89
CA GLY A 66 -16.36 -27.36 7.37
C GLY A 66 -15.72 -26.07 7.86
N ASP A 67 -15.64 -25.94 9.18
CA ASP A 67 -14.76 -25.06 9.98
C ASP A 67 -14.85 -23.53 9.85
N ILE A 68 -14.92 -22.89 11.02
CA ILE A 68 -15.28 -21.49 11.28
C ILE A 68 -14.06 -20.55 11.11
N GLU A 69 -13.27 -20.67 10.04
CA GLU A 69 -12.05 -19.84 9.93
C GLU A 69 -11.77 -19.10 8.63
N ASP A 70 -12.61 -19.22 7.60
CA ASP A 70 -12.51 -18.32 6.44
C ASP A 70 -13.92 -17.89 6.00
N LYS A 71 -14.42 -16.80 6.58
CA LYS A 71 -15.45 -16.00 5.92
C LYS A 71 -14.78 -15.32 4.73
N LEU A 72 -14.56 -16.07 3.65
CA LEU A 72 -14.13 -15.52 2.37
C LEU A 72 -15.26 -14.62 1.87
N TYR A 73 -15.08 -13.32 2.06
CA TYR A 73 -15.95 -12.30 1.48
C TYR A 73 -15.62 -12.24 -0.02
N PHE A 74 -16.53 -12.72 -0.86
CA PHE A 74 -16.32 -12.80 -2.31
C PHE A 74 -16.96 -11.60 -3.02
N LEU A 75 -16.15 -10.88 -3.80
CA LEU A 75 -16.62 -9.89 -4.76
C LEU A 75 -16.87 -10.57 -6.10
N THR A 76 -17.86 -10.07 -6.85
CA THR A 76 -18.07 -10.51 -8.23
C THR A 76 -16.92 -10.02 -9.13
N THR A 77 -16.64 -10.71 -10.24
CA THR A 77 -15.61 -10.28 -11.20
C THR A 77 -15.79 -8.83 -11.64
N LYS A 78 -17.04 -8.40 -11.84
CA LYS A 78 -17.37 -7.02 -12.22
C LYS A 78 -16.99 -6.01 -11.13
N GLN A 79 -17.23 -6.33 -9.86
CA GLN A 79 -16.84 -5.45 -8.75
C GLN A 79 -15.31 -5.35 -8.61
N VAL A 80 -14.60 -6.45 -8.85
CA VAL A 80 -13.13 -6.43 -8.89
C VAL A 80 -12.65 -5.54 -10.04
N GLU A 81 -13.21 -5.70 -11.24
CA GLU A 81 -12.92 -4.85 -12.40
C GLU A 81 -13.15 -3.37 -12.09
N GLU A 82 -14.32 -3.00 -11.55
CA GLU A 82 -14.65 -1.62 -11.22
C GLU A 82 -13.68 -1.03 -10.17
N ALA A 83 -13.36 -1.80 -9.13
CA ALA A 83 -12.43 -1.37 -8.08
C ALA A 83 -11.01 -1.18 -8.61
N ILE A 84 -10.51 -2.11 -9.43
CA ILE A 84 -9.19 -2.00 -10.06
C ILE A 84 -9.15 -0.83 -11.04
N GLN A 85 -10.21 -0.62 -11.82
CA GLN A 85 -10.31 0.52 -12.73
C GLN A 85 -10.22 1.84 -11.97
N SER A 86 -10.99 1.96 -10.89
CA SER A 86 -11.02 3.13 -10.03
C SER A 86 -9.66 3.38 -9.39
N TRP A 87 -9.05 2.34 -8.81
CA TRP A 87 -7.76 2.44 -8.16
C TRP A 87 -6.66 2.85 -9.14
N ASN A 88 -6.56 2.23 -10.31
CA ASN A 88 -5.48 2.50 -11.27
C ASN A 88 -5.61 3.87 -11.95
N ASN A 89 -6.81 4.43 -12.05
CA ASN A 89 -7.04 5.76 -12.63
C ASN A 89 -7.06 6.90 -11.59
N ARG A 90 -6.76 6.59 -10.33
CA ARG A 90 -6.80 7.57 -9.23
C ARG A 90 -5.87 8.75 -9.47
N THR A 91 -6.32 9.95 -9.13
CA THR A 91 -5.45 11.17 -9.11
C THR A 91 -4.88 11.47 -7.73
N GLY A 92 -5.42 10.83 -6.71
CA GLY A 92 -5.06 10.98 -5.30
C GLY A 92 -5.70 9.86 -4.48
N VAL A 93 -5.44 9.86 -3.16
CA VAL A 93 -6.06 8.93 -2.22
C VAL A 93 -6.73 9.74 -1.11
N ILE A 94 -8.00 9.47 -0.87
CA ILE A 94 -8.77 10.06 0.23
C ILE A 94 -8.76 9.04 1.38
N LEU A 95 -8.09 9.40 2.47
CA LEU A 95 -8.07 8.58 3.68
C LEU A 95 -9.41 8.66 4.40
N HIS A 96 -9.87 7.53 4.94
CA HIS A 96 -11.11 7.47 5.70
C HIS A 96 -11.04 6.42 6.81
N ASP A 97 -11.92 6.57 7.81
CA ASP A 97 -12.09 5.56 8.84
C ASP A 97 -12.79 4.31 8.28
N ARG A 98 -12.55 3.17 8.94
CA ARG A 98 -13.17 1.89 8.58
C ARG A 98 -14.70 1.98 8.64
N VAL A 99 -15.36 1.43 7.62
CA VAL A 99 -16.82 1.23 7.61
C VAL A 99 -17.19 -0.24 7.81
N THR A 100 -18.46 -0.50 8.16
CA THR A 100 -18.98 -1.87 8.31
C THR A 100 -18.73 -2.71 7.05
N GLY A 101 -18.23 -3.93 7.24
CA GLY A 101 -17.92 -4.88 6.16
C GLY A 101 -16.49 -4.82 5.61
N GLN A 102 -15.68 -3.84 6.03
CA GLN A 102 -14.24 -3.83 5.74
C GLN A 102 -13.45 -4.58 6.82
N ILE A 103 -12.28 -5.12 6.46
CA ILE A 103 -11.34 -5.75 7.39
C ILE A 103 -10.66 -4.72 8.30
N SER A 104 -10.19 -5.17 9.46
CA SER A 104 -9.43 -4.34 10.39
C SER A 104 -8.02 -4.04 9.88
N MET A 105 -7.35 -3.06 10.51
CA MET A 105 -5.93 -2.77 10.26
C MET A 105 -5.06 -4.00 10.58
N GLU A 106 -5.34 -4.69 11.68
CA GLU A 106 -4.62 -5.88 12.13
C GLU A 106 -4.82 -7.06 11.16
N GLU A 107 -6.04 -7.22 10.65
CA GLU A 107 -6.34 -8.22 9.61
C GLU A 107 -5.60 -7.91 8.30
N ALA A 108 -5.54 -6.63 7.90
CA ALA A 108 -4.81 -6.22 6.71
C ALA A 108 -3.30 -6.47 6.84
N ILE A 109 -2.72 -6.18 8.00
CA ILE A 109 -1.31 -6.48 8.30
C ILE A 109 -1.09 -7.99 8.28
N LYS A 110 -1.88 -8.76 9.02
CA LYS A 110 -1.75 -10.23 9.05
C LYS A 110 -1.87 -10.87 7.66
N ASN A 111 -2.82 -10.40 6.83
CA ASN A 111 -3.00 -10.90 5.47
C ASN A 111 -1.82 -10.52 4.57
N GLY A 112 -1.27 -9.32 4.71
CA GLY A 112 -0.08 -8.88 3.99
C GLY A 112 1.16 -9.70 4.35
N GLU A 113 1.38 -9.97 5.64
CA GLU A 113 2.46 -10.84 6.11
C GLU A 113 2.32 -12.26 5.55
N LYS A 114 1.11 -12.84 5.62
CA LYS A 114 0.82 -14.15 5.05
C LYS A 114 1.12 -14.19 3.55
N TRP A 115 0.71 -13.17 2.81
CA TRP A 115 0.99 -13.06 1.38
C TRP A 115 2.49 -12.98 1.08
N LEU A 116 3.27 -12.21 1.86
CA LEU A 116 4.73 -12.13 1.69
C LEU A 116 5.42 -13.48 1.91
N VAL A 117 4.96 -14.25 2.90
CA VAL A 117 5.48 -15.61 3.17
C VAL A 117 5.10 -16.58 2.06
N GLU A 118 3.84 -16.58 1.63
CA GLU A 118 3.36 -17.47 0.55
C GLU A 118 4.05 -17.15 -0.79
N MET A 119 4.35 -15.87 -1.04
CA MET A 119 5.14 -15.46 -2.19
C MET A 119 6.62 -15.79 -2.05
N GLU A 120 7.10 -16.34 -0.93
CA GLU A 120 8.53 -16.61 -0.66
C GLU A 120 9.40 -15.34 -0.69
N ILE A 121 8.87 -14.21 -0.21
CA ILE A 121 9.55 -12.90 -0.12
C ILE A 121 9.88 -12.57 1.33
N GLY A 122 8.95 -12.85 2.24
CA GLY A 122 9.14 -12.73 3.67
C GLY A 122 9.56 -14.07 4.28
N GLU A 123 10.32 -14.03 5.38
CA GLU A 123 10.60 -15.22 6.16
C GLU A 123 9.56 -15.41 7.28
N GLU A 124 9.15 -16.66 7.51
CA GLU A 124 8.25 -17.05 8.60
C GLU A 124 8.85 -16.77 10.00
N LYS A 125 10.19 -16.65 10.09
CA LYS A 125 10.94 -16.53 11.37
C LYS A 125 11.61 -15.19 11.61
N ASP A 126 11.74 -14.32 10.61
CA ASP A 126 12.19 -12.94 10.79
C ASP A 126 11.00 -11.99 10.98
N ALA A 127 10.16 -12.31 11.96
CA ALA A 127 9.44 -11.30 12.75
C ALA A 127 10.42 -10.42 13.58
N ALA A 128 11.69 -10.32 13.16
CA ALA A 128 12.66 -9.35 13.61
C ALA A 128 12.26 -7.97 13.06
N SER A 129 11.25 -7.38 13.71
CA SER A 129 10.94 -5.94 13.73
C SER A 129 10.82 -5.27 12.36
N TYR A 130 9.90 -5.73 11.51
CA TYR A 130 9.41 -4.84 10.45
C TYR A 130 8.84 -3.57 11.09
N SER A 131 9.22 -2.41 10.56
CA SER A 131 8.38 -1.24 10.73
C SER A 131 7.18 -1.44 9.81
N VAL A 132 5.98 -1.45 10.40
CA VAL A 132 4.73 -1.65 9.68
C VAL A 132 3.84 -0.44 9.87
N SER A 133 3.31 0.08 8.77
CA SER A 133 2.24 1.08 8.76
C SER A 133 1.14 0.64 7.81
N ALA A 134 -0.10 0.97 8.14
CA ALA A 134 -1.25 0.68 7.29
C ALA A 134 -2.19 1.88 7.24
N GLU A 135 -2.57 2.26 6.03
CA GLU A 135 -3.47 3.38 5.77
C GLU A 135 -4.66 2.90 4.92
N LEU A 136 -5.87 3.29 5.30
CA LEU A 136 -7.09 2.97 4.57
C LEU A 136 -7.53 4.17 3.73
N GLY A 137 -7.75 3.95 2.45
CA GLY A 137 -8.24 5.00 1.58
C GLY A 137 -8.93 4.51 0.32
N VAL A 138 -9.52 5.46 -0.39
CA VAL A 138 -10.18 5.27 -1.67
C VAL A 138 -9.56 6.18 -2.72
N GLY A 139 -9.53 5.72 -3.97
CA GLY A 139 -8.97 6.51 -5.09
C GLY A 139 -9.83 7.74 -5.41
N GLU A 140 -9.22 8.92 -5.38
CA GLU A 140 -9.86 10.16 -5.83
C GLU A 140 -10.06 10.14 -7.35
N GLN A 141 -11.28 10.44 -7.78
CA GLN A 141 -11.66 10.45 -9.19
C GLN A 141 -11.78 11.90 -9.72
N LYS A 142 -11.37 12.13 -10.97
CA LYS A 142 -11.42 13.47 -11.62
C LYS A 142 -12.82 14.09 -11.70
N LYS A 143 -13.87 13.29 -11.58
CA LYS A 143 -15.26 13.71 -11.57
C LYS A 143 -15.85 13.32 -10.22
N ASP A 144 -15.59 14.14 -9.21
CA ASP A 144 -16.28 13.99 -7.94
C ASP A 144 -17.75 14.36 -8.13
N THR A 145 -18.62 13.37 -8.23
CA THR A 145 -20.07 13.55 -8.30
C THR A 145 -20.68 13.82 -6.93
N GLY A 146 -19.87 13.82 -5.86
CA GLY A 146 -20.34 13.89 -4.48
C GLY A 146 -21.08 12.62 -4.03
N GLU A 147 -21.06 11.55 -4.83
CA GLU A 147 -21.64 10.26 -4.46
C GLU A 147 -20.62 9.44 -3.67
N ARG A 148 -21.02 9.02 -2.47
CA ARG A 148 -20.22 8.12 -1.63
C ARG A 148 -20.00 6.80 -2.38
N LEU A 149 -18.76 6.33 -2.43
CA LEU A 149 -18.36 5.09 -3.09
C LEU A 149 -18.68 3.87 -2.21
N ASP A 150 -18.85 2.70 -2.80
CA ASP A 150 -19.03 1.47 -2.04
C ASP A 150 -17.72 1.02 -1.36
N ALA A 151 -17.84 0.28 -0.25
CA ALA A 151 -16.71 -0.18 0.56
C ALA A 151 -15.64 -0.98 -0.20
N TYR A 152 -16.00 -1.68 -1.29
CA TYR A 152 -15.06 -2.48 -2.08
C TYR A 152 -14.15 -1.65 -2.99
N PHE A 153 -14.40 -0.35 -3.14
CA PHE A 153 -13.46 0.56 -3.79
C PHE A 153 -12.29 0.98 -2.89
N SER A 154 -12.37 0.68 -1.60
CA SER A 154 -11.34 1.06 -0.63
C SER A 154 -10.22 0.03 -0.57
N PHE A 155 -9.01 0.50 -0.29
CA PHE A 155 -7.81 -0.31 -0.16
C PHE A 155 -7.05 0.04 1.10
N TRP A 156 -6.52 -0.99 1.76
CA TRP A 156 -5.44 -0.86 2.72
C TRP A 156 -4.12 -0.79 1.96
N THR A 157 -3.35 0.27 2.20
CA THR A 157 -1.95 0.38 1.79
C THR A 157 -1.09 0.01 2.99
N VAL A 158 -0.50 -1.19 2.97
CA VAL A 158 0.32 -1.70 4.06
C VAL A 158 1.78 -1.67 3.65
N THR A 159 2.60 -0.93 4.40
CA THR A 159 4.03 -0.79 4.16
C THR A 159 4.80 -1.58 5.20
N TYR A 160 5.69 -2.47 4.73
CA TYR A 160 6.66 -3.21 5.52
C TYR A 160 8.06 -2.71 5.17
N SER A 161 8.88 -2.47 6.18
CA SER A 161 10.28 -2.10 5.97
C SER A 161 11.18 -2.69 7.03
N ASN A 162 12.29 -3.28 6.60
CA ASN A 162 13.42 -3.67 7.43
C ASN A 162 14.75 -3.39 6.70
N GLN A 163 15.85 -3.99 7.16
CA GLN A 163 17.18 -3.78 6.57
C GLN A 163 17.38 -4.45 5.21
N SER A 164 16.59 -5.46 4.88
CA SER A 164 16.77 -6.30 3.68
C SER A 164 15.70 -6.06 2.61
N MET A 165 14.53 -5.55 3.02
CA MET A 165 13.34 -5.42 2.19
C MET A 165 12.53 -4.17 2.55
N SER A 166 11.95 -3.55 1.52
CA SER A 166 10.77 -2.69 1.64
C SER A 166 9.65 -3.23 0.75
N ALA A 167 8.44 -3.37 1.28
CA ALA A 167 7.27 -3.82 0.53
C ALA A 167 6.07 -2.92 0.80
N ILE A 168 5.36 -2.52 -0.26
CA ILE A 168 4.09 -1.80 -0.20
C ILE A 168 3.04 -2.71 -0.81
N LEU A 169 2.03 -3.10 -0.04
CA LEU A 169 0.96 -3.97 -0.48
C LEU A 169 -0.37 -3.19 -0.53
N TYR A 170 -1.12 -3.38 -1.61
CA TYR A 170 -2.45 -2.82 -1.81
C TYR A 170 -3.49 -3.92 -1.65
N LEU A 171 -4.13 -3.97 -0.47
CA LEU A 171 -5.14 -4.98 -0.14
C LEU A 171 -6.52 -4.39 -0.31
N ASN A 172 -7.43 -5.13 -0.97
CA ASN A 172 -8.83 -4.71 -1.00
C ASN A 172 -9.41 -4.70 0.42
N ALA A 173 -10.10 -3.62 0.79
CA ALA A 173 -10.57 -3.43 2.16
C ALA A 173 -11.71 -4.39 2.56
N VAL A 174 -12.41 -5.01 1.61
CA VAL A 174 -13.50 -5.97 1.89
C VAL A 174 -12.99 -7.41 1.89
N THR A 175 -12.21 -7.80 0.88
CA THR A 175 -11.75 -9.19 0.73
C THR A 175 -10.46 -9.49 1.49
N GLY A 176 -9.67 -8.45 1.80
CA GLY A 176 -8.34 -8.59 2.37
C GLY A 176 -7.31 -9.25 1.46
N LYS A 177 -7.60 -9.39 0.17
CA LYS A 177 -6.69 -9.95 -0.83
C LYS A 177 -5.78 -8.86 -1.38
N VAL A 178 -4.52 -9.21 -1.62
CA VAL A 178 -3.53 -8.33 -2.25
C VAL A 178 -3.81 -8.26 -3.74
N TRP A 179 -4.05 -7.05 -4.25
CA TRP A 179 -4.31 -6.79 -5.67
C TRP A 179 -3.24 -5.94 -6.33
N GLY A 180 -2.27 -5.47 -5.55
CA GLY A 180 -1.02 -4.92 -6.05
C GLY A 180 0.07 -4.97 -4.99
N ALA A 181 1.32 -5.06 -5.41
CA ALA A 181 2.47 -5.12 -4.51
C ALA A 181 3.71 -4.50 -5.17
N GLU A 182 4.39 -3.60 -4.47
CA GLU A 182 5.67 -3.03 -4.86
C GLU A 182 6.73 -3.48 -3.86
N ILE A 183 7.80 -4.12 -4.32
CA ILE A 183 8.77 -4.80 -3.48
C ILE A 183 10.16 -4.40 -3.91
N THR A 184 10.96 -3.95 -2.96
CA THR A 184 12.37 -3.60 -3.16
C THR A 184 13.20 -4.45 -2.22
N LEU A 185 14.15 -5.19 -2.80
CA LEU A 185 15.10 -6.03 -2.08
C LEU A 185 16.49 -5.42 -2.17
N ASN A 186 17.16 -5.34 -1.01
CA ASN A 186 18.50 -4.75 -0.88
C ASN A 186 19.61 -5.76 -1.19
N GLU A 187 19.28 -7.07 -1.17
CA GLU A 187 20.17 -8.16 -1.56
C GLU A 187 19.72 -8.76 -2.88
N GLU A 188 20.67 -9.29 -3.66
CA GLU A 188 20.40 -9.92 -4.96
C GLU A 188 19.34 -11.02 -4.82
N LEU A 189 18.39 -11.05 -5.75
CA LEU A 189 17.36 -12.09 -5.82
C LEU A 189 17.97 -13.51 -5.74
N PRO A 190 17.34 -14.43 -5.00
CA PRO A 190 17.81 -15.81 -4.99
C PRO A 190 17.83 -16.37 -6.41
N LYS A 191 18.97 -16.97 -6.79
CA LYS A 191 19.27 -17.50 -8.14
C LYS A 191 18.24 -18.49 -8.71
N LYS A 192 17.31 -18.98 -7.89
CA LYS A 192 16.21 -19.85 -8.28
C LYS A 192 14.91 -19.25 -7.75
N TRP A 193 14.33 -18.39 -8.57
CA TRP A 193 12.96 -17.95 -8.41
C TRP A 193 11.99 -19.00 -8.94
N PRO A 194 10.79 -19.17 -8.35
CA PRO A 194 9.76 -20.00 -8.95
C PRO A 194 9.33 -19.42 -10.29
N ASP A 195 9.33 -20.21 -11.36
CA ASP A 195 8.99 -19.77 -12.73
C ASP A 195 7.52 -19.31 -12.91
N ASN A 196 6.71 -19.30 -11.85
CA ASN A 196 5.26 -19.14 -11.93
C ASN A 196 4.65 -18.18 -10.89
N ARG A 197 5.42 -17.19 -10.39
CA ARG A 197 4.97 -16.26 -9.33
C ARG A 197 3.76 -15.43 -9.74
N LEU A 198 3.70 -15.02 -11.01
CA LEU A 198 2.55 -14.26 -11.49
C LEU A 198 1.25 -15.07 -11.40
N ARG A 199 1.28 -16.40 -11.61
CA ARG A 199 0.10 -17.24 -11.36
C ARG A 199 -0.22 -17.35 -9.89
N LEU A 200 0.79 -17.54 -9.04
CA LEU A 200 0.60 -17.56 -7.59
C LEU A 200 -0.03 -16.25 -7.10
N PHE A 201 0.44 -15.10 -7.58
CA PHE A 201 -0.17 -13.80 -7.30
C PHE A 201 -1.65 -13.75 -7.67
N VAL A 202 -2.03 -14.24 -8.87
CA VAL A 202 -3.44 -14.30 -9.31
C VAL A 202 -4.27 -15.22 -8.41
N GLU A 203 -3.74 -16.38 -8.04
CA GLU A 203 -4.40 -17.32 -7.13
C GLU A 203 -4.61 -16.72 -5.73
N LEU A 204 -3.57 -16.05 -5.19
CA LEU A 204 -3.63 -15.37 -3.90
C LEU A 204 -4.55 -14.14 -3.92
N ALA A 205 -4.72 -13.50 -5.07
CA ALA A 205 -5.72 -12.45 -5.30
C ALA A 205 -7.16 -12.98 -5.30
N GLY A 206 -7.35 -14.30 -5.30
CA GLY A 206 -8.66 -14.97 -5.33
C GLY A 206 -9.23 -15.10 -6.75
N LEU A 207 -8.39 -15.04 -7.78
CA LEU A 207 -8.78 -15.05 -9.19
C LEU A 207 -8.27 -16.30 -9.89
N GLN A 208 -8.89 -16.64 -11.02
CA GLN A 208 -8.48 -17.78 -11.85
C GLN A 208 -7.73 -17.30 -13.08
N VAL A 209 -6.59 -17.94 -13.35
CA VAL A 209 -5.77 -17.71 -14.53
C VAL A 209 -6.45 -18.26 -15.78
N SER A 210 -6.38 -17.56 -16.90
CA SER A 210 -6.81 -18.08 -18.21
C SER A 210 -5.86 -19.18 -18.70
N ASP A 211 -6.36 -20.12 -19.48
CA ASP A 211 -5.51 -21.14 -20.14
C ASP A 211 -4.61 -20.55 -21.24
N ASP A 212 -4.73 -19.24 -21.50
CA ASP A 212 -3.91 -18.50 -22.45
C ASP A 212 -2.42 -18.50 -22.06
N GLU A 213 -1.56 -18.39 -23.08
CA GLU A 213 -0.10 -18.30 -22.89
C GLU A 213 0.28 -17.02 -22.12
N ILE A 214 1.30 -17.15 -21.28
CA ILE A 214 1.92 -16.03 -20.57
C ILE A 214 2.69 -15.21 -21.60
N ASP A 215 2.36 -13.92 -21.74
CA ASP A 215 3.17 -13.00 -22.53
C ASP A 215 4.36 -12.57 -21.68
N SER A 216 5.53 -13.18 -21.92
CA SER A 216 6.75 -12.93 -21.15
C SER A 216 7.78 -12.18 -21.98
N GLY A 217 8.11 -10.98 -21.53
CA GLY A 217 9.27 -10.20 -21.96
C GLY A 217 10.37 -10.19 -20.89
N GLU A 218 11.50 -9.56 -21.21
CA GLU A 218 12.70 -9.54 -20.35
C GLU A 218 12.47 -8.83 -18.99
N ILE A 219 11.60 -7.82 -18.97
CA ILE A 219 11.33 -6.97 -17.79
C ILE A 219 9.88 -7.08 -17.32
N ARG A 220 9.00 -7.60 -18.18
CA ARG A 220 7.54 -7.56 -18.00
C ARG A 220 6.94 -8.90 -18.38
N THR A 221 6.16 -9.47 -17.48
CA THR A 221 5.40 -10.70 -17.72
C THR A 221 3.93 -10.42 -17.48
N GLN A 222 3.04 -10.92 -18.34
CA GLN A 222 1.61 -10.71 -18.23
C GLN A 222 0.82 -12.01 -18.37
N ILE A 223 -0.31 -12.07 -17.67
CA ILE A 223 -1.23 -13.19 -17.76
C ILE A 223 -2.68 -12.74 -17.69
N ALA A 224 -3.52 -13.27 -18.56
CA ALA A 224 -4.95 -12.96 -18.58
C ALA A 224 -5.68 -13.67 -17.43
N ILE A 225 -6.68 -13.00 -16.86
CA ILE A 225 -7.57 -13.58 -15.85
C ILE A 225 -8.83 -14.10 -16.55
N LYS A 226 -9.19 -15.34 -16.22
CA LYS A 226 -10.31 -16.05 -16.82
C LYS A 226 -11.62 -15.28 -16.64
N GLU A 227 -12.42 -15.24 -17.70
CA GLU A 227 -13.77 -14.64 -17.71
C GLU A 227 -13.81 -13.17 -17.23
N SER A 228 -12.72 -12.41 -17.44
CA SER A 228 -12.62 -11.01 -17.04
C SER A 228 -11.89 -10.16 -18.09
N GLN A 229 -12.01 -8.83 -17.97
CA GLN A 229 -11.17 -7.85 -18.68
C GLN A 229 -9.83 -7.61 -17.98
N LEU A 230 -9.56 -8.32 -16.88
CA LEU A 230 -8.35 -8.16 -16.10
C LEU A 230 -7.18 -8.96 -16.68
N TYR A 231 -5.99 -8.45 -16.44
CA TYR A 231 -4.75 -9.19 -16.54
C TYR A 231 -3.88 -8.85 -15.33
N ALA A 232 -3.07 -9.81 -14.91
CA ALA A 232 -2.02 -9.55 -13.94
C ALA A 232 -0.71 -9.26 -14.69
N GLN A 233 0.08 -8.36 -14.12
CA GLN A 233 1.38 -7.97 -14.65
C GLN A 233 2.43 -8.04 -13.54
N GLU A 234 3.59 -8.59 -13.89
CA GLU A 234 4.81 -8.50 -13.11
C GLU A 234 5.82 -7.63 -13.87
N ASN A 235 6.39 -6.63 -13.20
CA ASN A 235 7.58 -5.92 -13.66
C ASN A 235 8.75 -6.26 -12.75
N SER A 236 9.90 -6.61 -13.32
CA SER A 236 11.14 -6.86 -12.57
C SER A 236 12.29 -6.06 -13.17
N TYR A 237 12.98 -5.28 -12.36
CA TYR A 237 14.12 -4.48 -12.78
C TYR A 237 15.09 -4.25 -11.63
N SER A 238 16.39 -4.16 -11.96
CA SER A 238 17.43 -3.80 -11.00
C SER A 238 17.78 -2.33 -11.12
N MET A 239 17.91 -1.65 -9.98
CA MET A 239 18.37 -0.27 -9.90
C MET A 239 19.68 -0.20 -9.13
N SER A 240 20.72 0.38 -9.74
CA SER A 240 21.99 0.63 -9.05
C SER A 240 22.07 2.09 -8.59
N ILE A 241 22.32 2.32 -7.30
CA ILE A 241 22.57 3.66 -6.75
C ILE A 241 24.04 3.74 -6.35
N GLY A 242 24.84 4.38 -7.20
CA GLY A 242 26.30 4.46 -7.03
C GLY A 242 27.01 3.19 -7.51
N PHE A 243 28.20 2.91 -6.97
CA PHE A 243 29.04 1.78 -7.38
C PHE A 243 28.88 0.53 -6.51
N GLU A 244 28.22 0.64 -5.35
CA GLU A 244 28.21 -0.42 -4.32
C GLU A 244 26.81 -0.99 -4.00
N ASN A 245 25.72 -0.30 -4.34
CA ASN A 245 24.37 -0.73 -3.99
C ASN A 245 23.56 -1.05 -5.26
N SER A 246 23.11 -2.30 -5.38
CA SER A 246 22.11 -2.75 -6.36
C SER A 246 20.85 -3.15 -5.60
N TYR A 247 19.70 -2.70 -6.10
CA TYR A 247 18.39 -3.04 -5.57
C TYR A 247 17.61 -3.78 -6.64
N ASP A 248 16.92 -4.84 -6.26
CA ASP A 248 16.00 -5.53 -7.15
C ASP A 248 14.57 -5.12 -6.80
N CYS A 249 13.87 -4.58 -7.80
CA CYS A 249 12.52 -4.09 -7.68
C CYS A 249 11.56 -5.01 -8.44
N ILE A 250 10.46 -5.34 -7.78
CA ILE A 250 9.41 -6.22 -8.29
C ILE A 250 8.07 -5.54 -8.04
N ASP A 251 7.24 -5.50 -9.08
CA ASP A 251 5.93 -4.89 -9.02
C ASP A 251 4.90 -5.86 -9.58
N TYR A 252 3.90 -6.21 -8.78
CA TYR A 252 2.75 -7.02 -9.16
C TYR A 252 1.51 -6.15 -9.19
N GLN A 253 0.74 -6.18 -10.27
CA GLN A 253 -0.47 -5.38 -10.40
C GLN A 253 -1.57 -6.11 -11.15
N LEU A 254 -2.81 -5.91 -10.70
CA LEU A 254 -4.00 -6.17 -11.50
C LEU A 254 -4.33 -4.94 -12.35
N LEU A 255 -4.52 -5.16 -13.65
CA LEU A 255 -4.76 -4.12 -14.65
C LEU A 255 -5.94 -4.54 -15.55
N ILE A 256 -6.54 -3.56 -16.23
CA ILE A 256 -7.65 -3.78 -17.18
C ILE A 256 -7.12 -3.59 -18.60
N LYS A 257 -7.56 -4.45 -19.53
CA LYS A 257 -7.22 -4.41 -20.96
C LYS A 257 -7.64 -3.12 -21.66
#